data_AF-A0A7Y9WDE4-F1
#
_entry.id   AF-A0A7Y9WDE4-F1
#
_cell.length_a   1.000
_cell.length_b   1.000
_cell.length_c   1.000
_cell.angle_alpha   90.00
_cell.angle_beta   90.00
_cell.angle_gamma   90.00
#
_symmetry.space_group_name_H-M   'P 1'
#
loop_
_entity.id
_entity.type
_entity.pdbx_description
1 polymer ?
#
loop_
_entity_poly.entity_id
_entity_poly.type
_entity_poly.pdbx_seq_one_letter_code
_entity_poly.pdbx_strand_id
1 'polypeptide(L)'
;MPVPKNGSGLFRLFRDTPFPRIKLLAGGNPDERRHALTCLGDCDVLVVPGGLGDIVSSIDVLSKIAIPVVYIPGVEEYRGREMTSVAAAGREATRGTLVHVLEQGSVVLDGVRFLGTPLWSSPAHLHVDTARWFTQTETELEPLQCADWWQEADNAAYASAICIANRWEVPKVTPMQTHFGMHPAVSIIENRRALQWLADKLADSFAGPTVVVTHFEPQLAESGDGNAPAQMNPSRGPTAKKPARSGRLALRPRFRESRRCHRGRSCVRWTPGC
;
A
#
# COMPACT_ATOMS: atom_id res chain seq x y z
N MET A 1 -36.39 34.09 0.59
CA MET A 1 -36.13 32.65 0.34
C MET A 1 -35.35 32.11 1.53
N PRO A 2 -35.86 31.15 2.30
CA PRO A 2 -35.13 30.63 3.46
C PRO A 2 -33.98 29.72 3.01
N VAL A 3 -32.82 29.95 3.60
CA VAL A 3 -31.60 29.13 3.48
C VAL A 3 -31.88 27.73 4.04
N PRO A 4 -31.55 26.63 3.33
CA PRO A 4 -31.72 25.29 3.88
C PRO A 4 -30.77 25.12 5.07
N LYS A 5 -31.35 24.79 6.22
CA LYS A 5 -30.61 24.49 7.45
C LYS A 5 -29.81 23.21 7.23
N ASN A 6 -28.48 23.31 7.37
CA ASN A 6 -27.59 22.17 7.49
C ASN A 6 -28.04 21.30 8.68
N GLY A 7 -28.59 20.14 8.36
CA GLY A 7 -28.88 19.08 9.34
C GLY A 7 -27.57 18.53 9.87
N SER A 8 -27.32 18.82 11.14
CA SER A 8 -26.28 18.24 11.98
C SER A 8 -26.38 16.72 12.06
N GLY A 9 -25.27 16.02 11.81
CA GLY A 9 -24.86 14.90 12.65
C GLY A 9 -25.67 13.60 12.58
N LEU A 10 -26.09 13.14 11.40
CA LEU A 10 -26.42 11.73 11.21
C LEU A 10 -25.40 11.10 10.25
N PHE A 11 -24.51 10.27 10.78
CA PHE A 11 -23.84 9.26 9.95
C PHE A 11 -24.96 8.42 9.32
N ARG A 12 -25.13 8.51 7.99
CA ARG A 12 -26.02 7.61 7.27
C ARG A 12 -25.45 6.20 7.43
N LEU A 13 -26.00 5.43 8.37
CA LEU A 13 -25.68 4.02 8.58
C LEU A 13 -25.91 3.17 7.33
N PHE A 14 -26.72 3.68 6.40
CA PHE A 14 -27.05 3.04 5.12
C PHE A 14 -26.88 4.06 3.99
N ARG A 15 -26.10 3.67 2.97
CA ARG A 15 -26.00 4.39 1.70
C ARG A 15 -27.15 3.97 0.78
N ASP A 16 -27.60 4.89 -0.07
CA ASP A 16 -28.61 4.58 -1.10
C ASP A 16 -28.03 3.66 -2.19
N THR A 17 -26.70 3.76 -2.45
CA THR A 17 -25.95 2.79 -3.27
C THR A 17 -25.08 1.89 -2.38
N PRO A 18 -25.06 0.56 -2.61
CA PRO A 18 -24.21 -0.36 -1.86
C PRO A 18 -22.72 0.04 -1.99
N PHE A 19 -21.91 -0.36 -1.01
CA PHE A 19 -20.47 -0.18 -1.10
C PHE A 19 -19.91 -1.05 -2.26
N PRO A 20 -19.05 -0.52 -3.14
CA PRO A 20 -18.54 -1.26 -4.29
C PRO A 20 -17.75 -2.49 -3.83
N ARG A 21 -17.87 -3.58 -4.58
CA ARG A 21 -17.09 -4.80 -4.38
C ARG A 21 -15.68 -4.55 -4.87
N ILE A 22 -14.79 -4.27 -3.93
CA ILE A 22 -13.38 -4.02 -4.20
C ILE A 22 -12.64 -5.35 -4.26
N LYS A 23 -11.95 -5.60 -5.37
CA LYS A 23 -10.97 -6.70 -5.48
C LYS A 23 -9.56 -6.14 -5.30
N LEU A 24 -8.81 -6.71 -4.37
CA LEU A 24 -7.42 -6.34 -4.10
C LEU A 24 -6.47 -7.33 -4.79
N LEU A 25 -5.56 -6.82 -5.62
CA LEU A 25 -4.48 -7.61 -6.22
C LEU A 25 -3.20 -7.48 -5.39
N ALA A 26 -3.09 -8.27 -4.33
CA ALA A 26 -1.94 -8.27 -3.43
C ALA A 26 -1.29 -9.66 -3.30
N GLY A 27 -0.02 -9.70 -2.92
CA GLY A 27 0.77 -10.92 -2.79
C GLY A 27 1.30 -11.45 -4.14
N GLY A 28 2.16 -12.46 -4.08
CA GLY A 28 2.79 -13.06 -5.26
C GLY A 28 3.83 -12.16 -5.95
N ASN A 29 4.55 -12.75 -6.92
CA ASN A 29 5.48 -12.03 -7.78
C ASN A 29 4.75 -11.32 -8.95
N PRO A 30 5.43 -10.44 -9.72
CA PRO A 30 4.78 -9.70 -10.81
C PRO A 30 4.08 -10.58 -11.85
N ASP A 31 4.64 -11.73 -12.21
CA ASP A 31 4.05 -12.63 -13.20
C ASP A 31 2.80 -13.33 -12.67
N GLU A 32 2.82 -13.76 -11.41
CA GLU A 32 1.65 -14.30 -10.72
C GLU A 32 0.52 -13.28 -10.63
N ARG A 33 0.83 -12.02 -10.32
CA ARG A 33 -0.15 -10.93 -10.27
C ARG A 33 -0.75 -10.65 -11.64
N ARG A 34 0.07 -10.58 -12.69
CA ARG A 34 -0.40 -10.41 -14.07
C ARG A 34 -1.29 -11.58 -14.50
N HIS A 35 -0.93 -12.80 -14.14
CA HIS A 35 -1.76 -13.98 -14.42
C HIS A 35 -3.11 -13.91 -13.69
N ALA A 36 -3.14 -13.45 -12.44
CA ALA A 36 -4.37 -13.32 -11.65
C ALA A 36 -5.39 -12.32 -12.24
N LEU A 37 -4.95 -11.38 -13.09
CA LEU A 37 -5.85 -10.48 -13.84
C LEU A 37 -6.78 -11.24 -14.80
N THR A 38 -6.39 -12.43 -15.26
CA THR A 38 -7.23 -13.27 -16.13
C THR A 38 -8.41 -13.91 -15.38
N CYS A 39 -8.36 -13.89 -14.05
CA CYS A 39 -9.34 -14.49 -13.16
C CYS A 39 -10.01 -13.43 -12.27
N LEU A 40 -10.19 -12.21 -12.81
CA LEU A 40 -11.01 -11.17 -12.20
C LEU A 40 -12.48 -11.59 -12.23
N GLY A 41 -12.92 -12.27 -11.17
CA GLY A 41 -14.34 -12.46 -10.90
C GLY A 41 -15.10 -11.15 -10.72
N ASP A 42 -16.37 -11.25 -10.40
CA ASP A 42 -17.29 -10.11 -10.34
C ASP A 42 -16.90 -9.08 -9.26
N CYS A 43 -16.46 -7.90 -9.67
CA CYS A 43 -16.06 -6.79 -8.82
C CYS A 43 -16.28 -5.45 -9.52
N ASP A 44 -16.49 -4.40 -8.73
CA ASP A 44 -16.85 -3.07 -9.23
C ASP A 44 -15.62 -2.15 -9.35
N VAL A 45 -14.59 -2.39 -8.52
CA VAL A 45 -13.31 -1.68 -8.54
C VAL A 45 -12.17 -2.67 -8.30
N LEU A 46 -11.12 -2.59 -9.11
CA LEU A 46 -9.86 -3.31 -8.88
C LEU A 46 -8.87 -2.37 -8.19
N VAL A 47 -8.25 -2.82 -7.11
CA VAL A 47 -7.20 -2.09 -6.39
C VAL A 47 -5.90 -2.86 -6.51
N VAL A 48 -4.84 -2.18 -6.97
CA VAL A 48 -3.52 -2.75 -7.21
C VAL A 48 -2.47 -1.97 -6.39
N PRO A 49 -2.02 -2.48 -5.24
CA PRO A 49 -0.91 -1.90 -4.47
C PRO A 49 0.43 -2.40 -5.03
N GLY A 50 0.89 -1.76 -6.11
CA GLY A 50 2.19 -1.96 -6.77
C GLY A 50 2.45 -3.38 -7.26
N GLY A 51 3.72 -3.70 -7.51
CA GLY A 51 4.24 -5.05 -7.72
C GLY A 51 3.93 -5.68 -9.08
N LEU A 52 3.58 -4.88 -10.10
CA LEU A 52 3.39 -5.32 -11.47
C LEU A 52 4.60 -5.02 -12.38
N GLY A 53 5.62 -4.32 -11.89
CA GLY A 53 6.84 -4.00 -12.63
C GLY A 53 6.78 -2.61 -13.27
N ASP A 54 7.38 -2.43 -14.46
CA ASP A 54 7.36 -1.15 -15.18
C ASP A 54 5.97 -0.50 -15.18
N ILE A 55 5.87 0.75 -14.72
CA ILE A 55 4.60 1.46 -14.57
C ILE A 55 3.83 1.57 -15.90
N VAL A 56 4.52 1.86 -17.01
CA VAL A 56 3.88 2.09 -18.31
C VAL A 56 3.37 0.78 -18.90
N SER A 57 4.21 -0.26 -18.91
CA SER A 57 3.81 -1.61 -19.34
C SER A 57 2.69 -2.19 -18.46
N SER A 58 2.72 -1.91 -17.15
CA SER A 58 1.65 -2.32 -16.24
C SER A 58 0.33 -1.67 -16.59
N ILE A 59 0.34 -0.38 -16.95
CA ILE A 59 -0.87 0.34 -17.39
C ILE A 59 -1.38 -0.18 -18.73
N ASP A 60 -0.52 -0.56 -19.68
CA ASP A 60 -0.97 -1.22 -20.93
C ASP A 60 -1.80 -2.48 -20.63
N VAL A 61 -1.37 -3.29 -19.66
CA VAL A 61 -2.13 -4.48 -19.24
C VAL A 61 -3.41 -4.09 -18.49
N LEU A 62 -3.32 -3.19 -17.52
CA LEU A 62 -4.47 -2.78 -16.68
C LEU A 62 -5.54 -2.03 -17.47
N SER A 63 -5.17 -1.30 -18.53
CA SER A 63 -6.09 -0.54 -19.38
C SER A 63 -7.10 -1.43 -20.12
N LYS A 64 -6.80 -2.72 -20.26
CA LYS A 64 -7.68 -3.73 -20.89
C LYS A 64 -8.77 -4.23 -19.95
N ILE A 65 -8.74 -3.83 -18.68
CA ILE A 65 -9.75 -4.19 -17.68
C ILE A 65 -10.95 -3.23 -17.82
N ALA A 66 -12.14 -3.80 -17.99
CA ALA A 66 -13.37 -3.05 -18.27
C ALA A 66 -14.03 -2.38 -17.04
N ILE A 67 -13.36 -2.42 -15.88
CA ILE A 67 -13.81 -1.80 -14.62
C ILE A 67 -12.74 -0.81 -14.13
N PRO A 68 -13.12 0.19 -13.32
CA PRO A 68 -12.17 1.12 -12.72
C PRO A 68 -11.03 0.42 -11.96
N VAL A 69 -9.80 0.87 -12.20
CA VAL A 69 -8.60 0.35 -11.54
C VAL A 69 -7.94 1.47 -10.74
N VAL A 70 -7.73 1.26 -9.44
CA VAL A 70 -6.94 2.13 -8.58
C VAL A 70 -5.56 1.52 -8.42
N TYR A 71 -4.53 2.15 -8.98
CA TYR A 71 -3.17 1.64 -9.03
C TYR A 71 -2.22 2.54 -8.23
N ILE A 72 -1.50 1.97 -7.27
CA ILE A 72 -0.54 2.68 -6.43
C ILE A 72 0.85 2.14 -6.82
N PRO A 73 1.79 2.98 -7.28
CA PRO A 73 3.13 2.53 -7.60
C PRO A 73 3.85 2.01 -6.36
N GLY A 74 4.67 0.98 -6.54
CA GLY A 74 5.46 0.33 -5.51
C GLY A 74 6.91 0.10 -5.90
N VAL A 75 7.67 -0.65 -5.08
CA VAL A 75 9.12 -0.88 -5.28
C VAL A 75 9.43 -1.31 -6.72
N GLU A 76 8.67 -2.28 -7.24
CA GLU A 76 8.89 -2.82 -8.58
C GLU A 76 8.67 -1.78 -9.68
N GLU A 77 7.74 -0.85 -9.47
CA GLU A 77 7.45 0.23 -10.41
C GLU A 77 8.57 1.28 -10.45
N TYR A 78 9.24 1.52 -9.31
CA TYR A 78 10.36 2.44 -9.21
C TYR A 78 11.74 1.79 -9.43
N ARG A 79 11.83 0.46 -9.44
CA ARG A 79 13.11 -0.27 -9.55
C ARG A 79 13.91 0.18 -10.78
N GLY A 80 15.11 0.69 -10.54
CA GLY A 80 16.04 1.15 -11.58
C GLY A 80 15.60 2.43 -12.28
N ARG A 81 14.66 3.20 -11.71
CA ARG A 81 14.10 4.42 -12.32
C ARG A 81 14.20 5.60 -11.37
N GLU A 82 14.14 6.80 -11.95
CA GLU A 82 14.09 8.04 -11.19
C GLU A 82 12.74 8.18 -10.49
N MET A 83 12.78 8.29 -9.15
CA MET A 83 11.59 8.34 -8.30
C MET A 83 10.62 9.44 -8.70
N THR A 84 11.13 10.63 -9.04
CA THR A 84 10.31 11.81 -9.40
C THR A 84 9.56 11.63 -10.73
N SER A 85 9.97 10.68 -11.57
CA SER A 85 9.42 10.50 -12.93
C SER A 85 8.28 9.48 -13.02
N VAL A 86 8.25 8.49 -12.11
CA VAL A 86 7.44 7.27 -12.30
C VAL A 86 5.94 7.56 -12.25
N ALA A 87 5.44 8.29 -11.25
CA ALA A 87 4.01 8.64 -11.23
C ALA A 87 3.61 9.61 -12.34
N ALA A 88 4.51 10.50 -12.78
CA ALA A 88 4.21 11.37 -13.92
C ALA A 88 4.02 10.54 -15.20
N ALA A 89 4.95 9.61 -15.48
CA ALA A 89 4.84 8.68 -16.59
C ALA A 89 3.60 7.79 -16.48
N GLY A 90 3.30 7.30 -15.27
CA GLY A 90 2.09 6.53 -15.00
C GLY A 90 0.81 7.32 -15.30
N ARG A 91 0.68 8.53 -14.76
CA ARG A 91 -0.48 9.39 -15.03
C ARG A 91 -0.65 9.69 -16.52
N GLU A 92 0.44 9.95 -17.24
CA GLU A 92 0.39 10.15 -18.69
C GLU A 92 -0.17 8.91 -19.42
N ALA A 93 0.34 7.73 -19.07
CA ALA A 93 -0.11 6.46 -19.67
C ALA A 93 -1.58 6.12 -19.34
N THR A 94 -2.17 6.68 -18.28
CA THR A 94 -3.59 6.44 -17.96
C THR A 94 -4.59 7.21 -18.83
N ARG A 95 -4.14 8.16 -19.66
CA ARG A 95 -5.05 8.99 -20.47
C ARG A 95 -5.97 8.14 -21.35
N GLY A 96 -7.28 8.37 -21.22
CA GLY A 96 -8.31 7.64 -21.98
C GLY A 96 -8.62 6.23 -21.46
N THR A 97 -8.09 5.84 -20.30
CA THR A 97 -8.33 4.54 -19.67
C THR A 97 -9.19 4.68 -18.40
N LEU A 98 -9.61 3.55 -17.83
CA LEU A 98 -10.25 3.47 -16.51
C LEU A 98 -9.24 3.29 -15.35
N VAL A 99 -7.95 3.46 -15.62
CA VAL A 99 -6.87 3.30 -14.63
C VAL A 99 -6.59 4.64 -13.96
N HIS A 100 -6.45 4.62 -12.64
CA HIS A 100 -6.11 5.77 -11.82
C HIS A 100 -4.82 5.50 -11.06
N VAL A 101 -3.71 6.12 -11.48
CA VAL A 101 -2.43 6.05 -10.76
C VAL A 101 -2.43 7.06 -9.62
N LEU A 102 -2.25 6.60 -8.39
CA LEU A 102 -2.25 7.42 -7.19
C LEU A 102 -0.89 7.39 -6.47
N GLU A 103 -0.18 8.51 -6.52
CA GLU A 103 0.95 8.85 -5.66
C GLU A 103 0.63 10.20 -5.02
N GLN A 104 0.40 10.21 -3.71
CA GLN A 104 -0.21 11.35 -3.00
C GLN A 104 -1.44 11.87 -3.76
N GLY A 105 -2.30 10.93 -4.21
CA GLY A 105 -3.42 11.19 -5.10
C GLY A 105 -4.75 10.66 -4.57
N SER A 106 -5.85 11.18 -5.11
CA SER A 106 -7.20 10.74 -4.76
C SER A 106 -8.09 10.57 -5.98
N VAL A 107 -9.00 9.60 -5.92
CA VAL A 107 -10.10 9.45 -6.89
C VAL A 107 -11.39 9.10 -6.15
N VAL A 108 -12.55 9.55 -6.66
CA VAL A 108 -13.86 9.15 -6.13
C VAL A 108 -14.54 8.25 -7.13
N LEU A 109 -14.84 7.00 -6.73
CA LEU A 109 -15.51 5.99 -7.55
C LEU A 109 -16.74 5.51 -6.80
N ASP A 110 -17.91 5.58 -7.42
CA ASP A 110 -19.21 5.22 -6.84
C ASP A 110 -19.37 5.75 -5.39
N GLY A 111 -19.14 7.05 -5.20
CA GLY A 111 -19.27 7.72 -3.90
C GLY A 111 -18.25 7.30 -2.83
N VAL A 112 -17.27 6.46 -3.15
CA VAL A 112 -16.13 6.11 -2.28
C VAL A 112 -14.91 6.93 -2.67
N ARG A 113 -14.28 7.61 -1.71
CA ARG A 113 -13.00 8.30 -1.91
C ARG A 113 -11.86 7.32 -1.70
N PHE A 114 -11.05 7.10 -2.72
CA PHE A 114 -9.79 6.37 -2.64
C PHE A 114 -8.65 7.36 -2.50
N LEU A 115 -7.80 7.15 -1.51
CA LEU A 115 -6.53 7.88 -1.31
C LEU A 115 -5.39 6.90 -1.53
N GLY A 116 -4.40 7.28 -2.34
CA GLY A 116 -3.26 6.43 -2.66
C GLY A 116 -1.96 7.18 -2.47
N THR A 117 -1.07 6.63 -1.66
CA THR A 117 0.29 7.13 -1.50
C THR A 117 1.25 5.98 -1.13
N PRO A 118 2.41 5.86 -1.78
CA PRO A 118 3.48 5.00 -1.27
C PRO A 118 4.09 5.63 0.00
N LEU A 119 4.96 4.86 0.68
CA LEU A 119 5.84 5.32 1.77
C LEU A 119 5.16 5.94 3.00
N TRP A 120 3.88 5.68 3.24
CA TRP A 120 3.15 6.17 4.43
C TRP A 120 3.60 5.52 5.77
N SER A 121 4.17 4.32 5.75
CA SER A 121 4.41 3.53 6.98
C SER A 121 5.35 4.28 7.93
N SER A 122 5.00 4.35 9.21
CA SER A 122 5.74 5.11 10.20
C SER A 122 6.14 4.25 11.40
N PRO A 123 7.41 4.33 11.85
CA PRO A 123 7.87 3.64 13.06
C PRO A 123 7.39 4.31 14.36
N ALA A 124 6.70 5.46 14.28
CA ALA A 124 6.33 6.26 15.45
C ALA A 124 5.53 5.46 16.50
N HIS A 125 4.69 4.52 16.07
CA HIS A 125 3.89 3.67 16.96
C HIS A 125 4.68 2.50 17.57
N LEU A 126 5.85 2.19 17.03
CA LEU A 126 6.70 1.07 17.44
C LEU A 126 7.84 1.51 18.35
N HIS A 127 7.89 2.80 18.74
CA HIS A 127 8.99 3.41 19.50
C HIS A 127 10.37 3.20 18.86
N VAL A 128 10.40 2.98 17.55
CA VAL A 128 11.63 2.89 16.77
C VAL A 128 11.93 4.28 16.21
N ASP A 129 13.18 4.71 16.34
CA ASP A 129 13.63 5.95 15.72
C ASP A 129 13.49 5.88 14.19
N THR A 130 13.01 6.97 13.58
CA THR A 130 12.72 7.00 12.13
C THR A 130 13.98 6.83 11.29
N ALA A 131 15.11 7.39 11.72
CA ALA A 131 16.37 7.20 11.01
C ALA A 131 16.83 5.74 11.11
N ARG A 132 16.77 5.14 12.30
CA ARG A 132 17.07 3.71 12.48
C ARG A 132 16.19 2.82 11.61
N TRP A 133 14.90 3.08 11.53
CA TRP A 133 13.97 2.32 10.70
C TRP A 133 14.39 2.33 9.23
N PHE A 134 14.60 3.52 8.65
CA PHE A 134 14.93 3.62 7.23
C PHE A 134 16.32 3.09 6.89
N THR A 135 17.28 3.13 7.81
CA THR A 135 18.56 2.41 7.65
C THR A 135 18.36 0.89 7.64
N GLN A 136 17.46 0.35 8.48
CA GLN A 136 17.20 -1.09 8.54
C GLN A 136 16.39 -1.62 7.34
N THR A 137 15.65 -0.75 6.66
CA THR A 137 14.83 -1.09 5.48
C THR A 137 15.45 -0.62 4.17
N GLU A 138 16.67 -0.08 4.21
CA GLU A 138 17.38 0.52 3.07
C GLU A 138 17.50 -0.45 1.89
N THR A 139 17.72 -1.74 2.14
CA THR A 139 17.87 -2.76 1.09
C THR A 139 16.64 -2.94 0.21
N GLU A 140 15.43 -2.64 0.71
CA GLU A 140 14.21 -2.72 -0.12
C GLU A 140 14.08 -1.52 -1.06
N LEU A 141 14.72 -0.40 -0.71
CA LEU A 141 14.63 0.88 -1.40
C LEU A 141 15.88 1.23 -2.22
N GLU A 142 17.00 0.56 -1.95
CA GLU A 142 18.27 0.71 -2.67
C GLU A 142 18.12 0.71 -4.20
N PRO A 143 17.23 -0.09 -4.83
CA PRO A 143 17.11 -0.09 -6.29
C PRO A 143 16.52 1.21 -6.90
N LEU A 144 15.95 2.11 -6.10
CA LEU A 144 15.34 3.35 -6.58
C LEU A 144 16.39 4.41 -6.87
N GLN A 145 16.26 5.12 -7.99
CA GLN A 145 17.14 6.23 -8.35
C GLN A 145 16.53 7.55 -7.86
N CYS A 146 17.36 8.44 -7.33
CA CYS A 146 16.92 9.72 -6.77
C CYS A 146 17.82 10.89 -7.23
N ALA A 147 18.46 10.78 -8.40
CA ALA A 147 19.42 11.77 -8.85
C ALA A 147 18.76 13.12 -9.09
N ASP A 148 17.61 13.14 -9.77
CA ASP A 148 16.85 14.36 -10.01
C ASP A 148 16.23 14.89 -8.72
N TRP A 149 15.82 13.99 -7.82
CA TRP A 149 15.34 14.38 -6.49
C TRP A 149 16.37 15.21 -5.71
N TRP A 150 17.65 14.84 -5.78
CA TRP A 150 18.75 15.57 -5.13
C TRP A 150 19.17 16.86 -5.85
N GLN A 151 18.78 17.06 -7.11
CA GLN A 151 19.05 18.31 -7.83
C GLN A 151 18.14 19.46 -7.38
N GLU A 152 16.98 19.13 -6.80
CA GLU A 152 16.08 20.12 -6.21
C GLU A 152 16.72 20.75 -4.96
N ALA A 153 16.91 22.07 -4.98
CA ALA A 153 17.69 22.79 -3.98
C ALA A 153 17.15 22.58 -2.55
N ASP A 154 15.84 22.64 -2.38
CA ASP A 154 15.19 22.43 -1.07
C ASP A 154 15.38 20.99 -0.60
N ASN A 155 15.19 20.00 -1.49
CA ASN A 155 15.39 18.58 -1.17
C ASN A 155 16.83 18.34 -0.69
N ALA A 156 17.81 18.84 -1.44
CA ALA A 156 19.23 18.71 -1.12
C ALA A 156 19.57 19.35 0.23
N ALA A 157 19.06 20.55 0.51
CA ALA A 157 19.29 21.26 1.76
C ALA A 157 18.71 20.50 2.96
N TYR A 158 17.44 20.06 2.88
CA TYR A 158 16.80 19.30 3.96
C TYR A 158 17.47 17.94 4.19
N ALA A 159 17.78 17.21 3.12
CA ALA A 159 18.42 15.90 3.23
C ALA A 159 19.84 16.02 3.81
N SER A 160 20.61 17.04 3.40
CA SER A 160 21.95 17.30 3.96
C SER A 160 21.90 17.56 5.46
N ALA A 161 20.91 18.32 5.94
CA ALA A 161 20.73 18.56 7.37
C ALA A 161 20.41 17.27 8.14
N ILE A 162 19.58 16.39 7.58
CA ILE A 162 19.28 15.07 8.16
C ILE A 162 20.53 14.19 8.19
N CYS A 163 21.32 14.16 7.12
CA CYS A 163 22.58 13.42 7.07
C CYS A 163 23.54 13.89 8.17
N ILE A 164 23.74 15.21 8.31
CA ILE A 164 24.62 15.79 9.34
C ILE A 164 24.15 15.40 10.75
N ALA A 165 22.84 15.51 11.02
CA ALA A 165 22.26 15.15 12.32
C ALA A 165 22.48 13.68 12.68
N ASN A 166 22.50 12.79 11.69
CA ASN A 166 22.67 11.35 11.87
C ASN A 166 24.11 10.86 11.61
N ARG A 167 25.05 11.77 11.31
CA ARG A 167 26.44 11.47 10.92
C ARG A 167 26.53 10.54 9.69
N TRP A 168 25.60 10.68 8.76
CA TRP A 168 25.62 10.01 7.45
C TRP A 168 26.42 10.82 6.44
N GLU A 169 27.02 10.14 5.47
CA GLU A 169 27.65 10.81 4.33
C GLU A 169 26.57 11.52 3.50
N VAL A 170 26.84 12.77 3.08
CA VAL A 170 25.97 13.50 2.17
C VAL A 170 26.33 13.08 0.75
N PRO A 171 25.41 12.49 -0.04
CA PRO A 171 25.68 12.14 -1.43
C PRO A 171 26.14 13.36 -2.23
N LYS A 172 27.28 13.22 -2.91
CA LYS A 172 27.77 14.24 -3.85
C LYS A 172 27.18 13.96 -5.22
N VAL A 173 26.04 14.56 -5.52
CA VAL A 173 25.46 14.45 -6.86
C VAL A 173 26.27 15.29 -7.83
N THR A 174 26.94 14.62 -8.76
CA THR A 174 27.62 15.25 -9.89
C THR A 174 26.81 15.00 -11.15
N PRO A 175 26.86 15.88 -12.17
CA PRO A 175 26.15 15.65 -13.44
C PRO A 175 26.51 14.34 -14.15
N MET A 176 27.64 13.72 -13.80
CA MET A 176 28.09 12.42 -14.32
C MET A 176 27.72 11.23 -13.43
N GLN A 177 27.32 11.44 -12.17
CA GLN A 177 26.85 10.38 -11.28
C GLN A 177 25.33 10.32 -11.29
N THR A 178 24.80 9.41 -12.10
CA THR A 178 23.37 9.21 -12.31
C THR A 178 22.76 8.13 -11.41
N HIS A 179 23.56 7.48 -10.55
CA HIS A 179 23.11 6.33 -9.76
C HIS A 179 23.49 6.41 -8.28
N PHE A 180 22.55 6.85 -7.46
CA PHE A 180 22.54 6.62 -6.02
C PHE A 180 21.25 5.86 -5.70
N GLY A 181 21.37 4.77 -4.94
CA GLY A 181 20.21 4.13 -4.33
C GLY A 181 19.49 5.10 -3.39
N MET A 182 18.24 4.80 -3.06
CA MET A 182 17.43 5.67 -2.20
C MET A 182 18.05 5.78 -0.79
N HIS A 183 18.72 6.90 -0.55
CA HIS A 183 19.37 7.20 0.72
C HIS A 183 18.32 7.36 1.84
N PRO A 184 18.57 6.90 3.08
CA PRO A 184 17.60 6.99 4.20
C PRO A 184 17.03 8.39 4.43
N ALA A 185 17.83 9.44 4.23
CA ALA A 185 17.37 10.84 4.31
C ALA A 185 16.25 11.17 3.31
N VAL A 186 16.31 10.62 2.09
CA VAL A 186 15.25 10.77 1.07
C VAL A 186 13.99 10.08 1.57
N SER A 187 14.11 8.84 2.05
CA SER A 187 12.98 8.05 2.58
C SER A 187 12.29 8.74 3.75
N ILE A 188 13.04 9.36 4.66
CA ILE A 188 12.49 10.14 5.79
C ILE A 188 11.67 11.33 5.28
N ILE A 189 12.19 12.07 4.29
CA ILE A 189 11.52 13.26 3.76
C ILE A 189 10.24 12.86 3.03
N GLU A 190 10.31 11.88 2.15
CA GLU A 190 9.13 11.40 1.41
C GLU A 190 8.09 10.75 2.31
N ASN A 191 8.52 10.03 3.35
CA ASN A 191 7.60 9.51 4.37
C ASN A 191 6.85 10.64 5.08
N ARG A 192 7.55 11.70 5.51
CA ARG A 192 6.92 12.86 6.15
C ARG A 192 5.96 13.56 5.21
N ARG A 193 6.31 13.71 3.93
CA ARG A 193 5.43 14.28 2.89
C ARG A 193 4.17 13.43 2.70
N ALA A 194 4.33 12.10 2.61
CA ALA A 194 3.21 11.16 2.47
C ALA A 194 2.27 11.21 3.69
N LEU A 195 2.82 11.19 4.90
CA LEU A 195 2.06 11.27 6.15
C LEU A 195 1.31 12.61 6.28
N GLN A 196 1.98 13.72 5.99
CA GLN A 196 1.35 15.05 6.04
C GLN A 196 0.21 15.15 5.03
N TRP A 197 0.46 14.77 3.77
CA TRP A 197 -0.56 14.78 2.74
C TRP A 197 -1.77 13.91 3.12
N LEU A 198 -1.52 12.72 3.67
CA LEU A 198 -2.59 11.81 4.09
C LEU A 198 -3.39 12.40 5.26
N ALA A 199 -2.72 12.99 6.25
CA ALA A 199 -3.37 13.67 7.38
C ALA A 199 -4.27 14.82 6.88
N ASP A 200 -3.77 15.65 5.97
CA ASP A 200 -4.55 16.74 5.36
C ASP A 200 -5.78 16.21 4.62
N LYS A 201 -5.62 15.16 3.82
CA LYS A 201 -6.74 14.55 3.07
C LYS A 201 -7.77 13.85 3.94
N LEU A 202 -7.36 13.32 5.09
CA LEU A 202 -8.27 12.73 6.07
C LEU A 202 -9.00 13.80 6.88
N ALA A 203 -8.39 14.97 7.10
CA ALA A 203 -9.05 16.13 7.70
C ALA A 203 -10.10 16.75 6.76
N ASP A 204 -9.89 16.67 5.43
CA ASP A 204 -10.89 17.09 4.43
C ASP A 204 -12.19 16.30 4.60
N SER A 205 -13.28 17.00 4.94
CA SER A 205 -14.62 16.42 5.08
C SER A 205 -15.09 15.78 3.77
N PHE A 206 -15.56 14.53 3.86
CA PHE A 206 -16.14 13.80 2.74
C PHE A 206 -17.36 13.02 3.21
N ALA A 207 -18.49 13.18 2.51
CA ALA A 207 -19.76 12.59 2.94
C ALA A 207 -19.81 11.05 2.77
N GLY A 208 -18.99 10.51 1.86
CA GLY A 208 -18.88 9.08 1.61
C GLY A 208 -17.79 8.39 2.44
N PRO A 209 -17.64 7.07 2.31
CA PRO A 209 -16.52 6.35 2.92
C PRO A 209 -15.19 6.68 2.23
N THR A 210 -14.11 6.67 3.00
CA THR A 210 -12.74 6.81 2.49
C THR A 210 -12.00 5.49 2.62
N VAL A 211 -11.34 5.07 1.53
CA VAL A 211 -10.43 3.92 1.48
C VAL A 211 -9.03 4.46 1.26
N VAL A 212 -8.12 4.11 2.17
CA VAL A 212 -6.69 4.43 2.01
C VAL A 212 -6.00 3.18 1.46
N VAL A 213 -5.26 3.34 0.38
CA VAL A 213 -4.51 2.29 -0.29
C VAL A 213 -3.04 2.68 -0.33
N THR A 214 -2.18 1.71 -0.10
CA THR A 214 -0.75 1.93 -0.04
C THR A 214 0.00 0.69 -0.48
N HIS A 215 1.13 0.92 -1.13
CA HIS A 215 2.19 -0.06 -1.27
C HIS A 215 3.31 0.42 -0.36
N PHE A 216 3.45 -0.18 0.83
CA PHE A 216 4.64 -0.21 1.70
C PHE A 216 4.21 -0.53 3.13
N GLU A 217 4.59 -1.71 3.60
CA GLU A 217 4.83 -2.02 5.01
C GLU A 217 6.25 -2.57 5.05
N PRO A 218 7.28 -1.70 5.19
CA PRO A 218 8.65 -2.17 5.36
C PRO A 218 8.65 -3.11 6.56
N GLN A 219 9.03 -4.37 6.37
CA GLN A 219 9.16 -5.25 7.52
C GLN A 219 10.42 -4.82 8.27
N LEU A 220 10.30 -4.48 9.56
CA LEU A 220 11.47 -4.50 10.41
C LEU A 220 12.09 -5.89 10.27
N ALA A 221 13.34 -5.95 9.79
CA ALA A 221 14.12 -7.16 9.97
C ALA A 221 14.08 -7.48 11.46
N GLU A 222 13.49 -8.62 11.84
CA GLU A 222 13.48 -9.06 13.23
C GLU A 222 14.93 -9.02 13.73
N SER A 223 15.24 -8.08 14.63
CA SER A 223 16.44 -8.17 15.43
C SER A 223 16.36 -9.52 16.14
N GLY A 224 17.32 -10.40 15.90
CA GLY A 224 17.33 -11.81 16.33
C GLY A 224 17.40 -12.06 17.83
N ASP A 225 16.76 -11.23 18.65
CA ASP A 225 16.56 -11.46 20.08
C ASP A 225 15.21 -12.14 20.26
N GLY A 226 15.25 -13.48 20.29
CA GLY A 226 14.10 -14.37 20.26
C GLY A 226 13.24 -14.36 21.52
N ASN A 227 12.60 -13.24 21.88
CA ASN A 227 11.54 -13.25 22.90
C ASN A 227 10.57 -12.05 22.84
N ALA A 228 9.58 -12.07 21.94
CA ALA A 228 8.28 -11.38 22.07
C ALA A 228 7.29 -11.84 20.96
N PRO A 229 5.96 -11.80 21.19
CA PRO A 229 5.03 -12.72 20.56
C PRO A 229 4.62 -12.31 19.14
N ALA A 230 4.30 -13.35 18.37
CA ALA A 230 3.81 -13.27 17.01
C ALA A 230 2.52 -12.43 16.86
N GLN A 231 2.40 -11.86 15.66
CA GLN A 231 1.19 -11.39 14.95
C GLN A 231 0.90 -9.89 14.97
N MET A 232 1.10 -9.27 13.81
CA MET A 232 -0.02 -8.92 12.92
C MET A 232 0.51 -8.92 11.48
N ASN A 233 0.13 -9.92 10.70
CA ASN A 233 0.45 -9.96 9.28
C ASN A 233 -0.79 -10.44 8.50
N PRO A 234 -1.58 -9.53 7.89
CA PRO A 234 -2.68 -9.93 7.01
C PRO A 234 -2.18 -10.36 5.62
N SER A 235 -0.89 -10.21 5.29
CA SER A 235 -0.34 -10.46 3.95
C SER A 235 0.36 -11.81 3.77
N ARG A 236 0.63 -12.56 4.85
CA ARG A 236 1.17 -13.91 4.79
C ARG A 236 0.11 -14.93 5.20
N GLY A 237 -0.54 -15.53 4.21
CA GLY A 237 -1.23 -16.81 4.44
C GLY A 237 -0.23 -17.85 4.99
N PRO A 238 -0.66 -18.78 5.87
CA PRO A 238 0.27 -19.72 6.48
C PRO A 238 0.91 -20.60 5.39
N THR A 239 2.20 -20.39 5.13
CA THR A 239 3.00 -21.29 4.30
C THR A 239 3.08 -22.63 5.00
N ALA A 240 2.35 -23.62 4.49
CA ALA A 240 2.45 -25.00 4.92
C ALA A 240 3.88 -25.51 4.70
N LYS A 241 4.63 -25.70 5.79
CA LYS A 241 5.86 -26.51 5.75
C LYS A 241 5.47 -27.93 5.33
N LYS A 242 6.02 -28.40 4.20
CA LYS A 242 5.95 -29.81 3.79
C LYS A 242 6.48 -30.69 4.94
N PRO A 243 5.75 -31.74 5.39
CA PRO A 243 6.30 -32.68 6.34
C PRO A 243 7.24 -33.66 5.63
N ALA A 244 8.41 -33.87 6.24
CA ALA A 244 9.32 -34.96 5.93
C ALA A 244 8.62 -36.31 6.17
N ARG A 245 8.79 -37.26 5.24
CA ARG A 245 8.34 -38.64 5.39
C ARG A 245 9.27 -39.38 6.35
N SER A 246 8.72 -39.94 7.43
CA SER A 246 8.82 -41.37 7.81
C SER A 246 8.32 -41.57 9.24
N GLY A 247 7.48 -42.58 9.44
CA GLY A 247 6.92 -42.91 10.76
C GLY A 247 5.46 -43.35 10.64
N ARG A 248 5.25 -44.66 10.48
CA ARG A 248 3.93 -45.29 10.54
C ARG A 248 3.33 -45.09 11.93
N LEU A 249 2.12 -44.53 12.01
CA LEU A 249 1.09 -45.09 12.89
C LEU A 249 -0.29 -44.81 12.28
N ALA A 250 -1.01 -45.89 12.04
CA ALA A 250 -2.32 -45.90 11.40
C ALA A 250 -3.43 -45.71 12.43
N LEU A 251 -4.33 -44.74 12.21
CA LEU A 251 -5.73 -44.80 12.64
C LEU A 251 -6.58 -44.02 11.61
N ARG A 252 -7.41 -44.74 10.83
CA ARG A 252 -8.52 -44.15 10.05
C ARG A 252 -9.81 -44.08 10.93
N PRO A 253 -10.96 -43.58 10.45
CA PRO A 253 -11.53 -42.29 10.85
C PRO A 253 -12.84 -42.47 11.65
N ARG A 254 -13.35 -41.39 12.26
CA ARG A 254 -14.78 -41.29 12.56
C ARG A 254 -15.34 -40.00 11.99
N PHE A 255 -16.05 -40.14 10.88
CA PHE A 255 -17.07 -39.21 10.43
C PHE A 255 -18.18 -39.12 11.47
N ARG A 256 -18.68 -37.91 11.73
CA ARG A 256 -20.04 -37.70 12.20
C ARG A 256 -20.60 -36.43 11.57
N GLU A 257 -21.41 -36.61 10.53
CA GLU A 257 -22.33 -35.59 10.05
C GLU A 257 -23.38 -35.30 11.14
N SER A 258 -23.72 -34.03 11.33
CA SER A 258 -25.04 -33.68 11.88
C SER A 258 -25.55 -32.35 11.33
N ARG A 259 -26.48 -32.51 10.37
CA ARG A 259 -27.73 -31.76 10.15
C ARG A 259 -27.66 -30.31 9.67
N ARG A 260 -28.25 -30.12 8.49
CA ARG A 260 -28.90 -28.89 8.00
C ARG A 260 -29.86 -28.34 9.06
N CYS A 261 -29.89 -27.02 9.23
CA CYS A 261 -31.08 -26.32 9.69
C CYS A 261 -31.39 -25.15 8.75
N HIS A 262 -32.67 -25.06 8.37
CA HIS A 262 -33.28 -24.06 7.50
C HIS A 262 -33.56 -22.76 8.26
N ARG A 263 -33.47 -21.63 7.54
CA ARG A 263 -33.99 -20.28 7.85
C ARG A 263 -33.26 -19.46 8.94
N GLY A 264 -32.59 -18.40 8.48
CA GLY A 264 -32.79 -17.04 8.99
C GLY A 264 -31.96 -16.58 10.20
N ARG A 265 -31.02 -15.65 9.90
CA ARG A 265 -30.39 -14.66 10.81
C ARG A 265 -29.50 -15.22 11.94
N SER A 266 -28.20 -15.06 11.77
CA SER A 266 -27.23 -15.07 12.86
C SER A 266 -26.65 -13.66 13.04
N CYS A 267 -27.15 -12.93 14.04
CA CYS A 267 -26.47 -11.75 14.60
C CYS A 267 -25.38 -12.24 15.54
N VAL A 268 -24.14 -11.82 15.32
CA VAL A 268 -23.05 -11.97 16.30
C VAL A 268 -22.90 -10.63 17.00
N ARG A 269 -23.23 -10.62 18.30
CA ARG A 269 -23.10 -9.47 19.19
C ARG A 269 -21.71 -9.55 19.85
N TRP A 270 -20.86 -8.56 19.62
CA TRP A 270 -19.60 -8.39 20.34
C TRP A 270 -19.83 -7.46 21.54
N THR A 271 -19.44 -7.89 22.74
CA THR A 271 -19.33 -7.04 23.93
C THR A 271 -17.86 -6.94 24.31
N PRO A 272 -17.30 -5.74 24.53
CA PRO A 272 -15.94 -5.60 25.03
C PRO A 272 -15.89 -5.93 26.54
N GLY A 273 -14.98 -6.81 26.92
CA GLY A 273 -14.63 -7.08 28.31
C GLY A 273 -13.68 -6.02 28.87
N CYS A 274 -13.83 -5.75 30.16
CA CYS A 274 -13.10 -4.77 30.96
C CYS A 274 -11.59 -5.00 31.02
#